data_AF-A0A6N7QUW1-F1
#
_entry.id   AF-A0A6N7QUW1-F1
#
_cell.length_a   1.000
_cell.length_b   1.000
_cell.length_c   1.000
_cell.angle_alpha   90.00
_cell.angle_beta   90.00
_cell.angle_gamma   90.00
#
_symmetry.space_group_name_H-M   'P 1'
#
loop_
_entity.id
_entity.type
_entity.pdbx_description
1 polymer ?
#
loop_
_entity_poly.entity_id
_entity_poly.type
_entity_poly.pdbx_seq_one_letter_code
_entity_poly.pdbx_strand_id
1 'polypeptide(L)'
;MSVTLIIAVPSAMALTLLIPDAKPGSPLLQVIATIGSLCFLVPYAFSIKKRCGMASQMPRWFSAHVIATTLGLVLISIHVGAGDLLSPPGAAWALAVALVVQGLFTRTQMTRQFSAVFASRPQSFAPPDPDIQVRIGVIIKQKEKILKTLDSTASEAVFSPNLRHFIRHPLLTLRYALLAGREAHYVGRHKAGLLVAFWRRTHVALALLFLIALVAHVIIVLFFAGYAAGDGPIDWWHITALGR
;
A
#
# COMPACT_ATOMS: atom_id res chain seq x y z
N MET A 1 5.97 7.00 -19.05
CA MET A 1 6.14 6.18 -17.84
C MET A 1 5.33 4.88 -17.87
N SER A 2 4.02 4.91 -18.23
CA SER A 2 3.19 3.70 -18.19
C SER A 2 3.61 2.59 -19.17
N VAL A 3 3.96 2.92 -20.42
CA VAL A 3 4.43 1.94 -21.41
C VAL A 3 5.79 1.33 -21.02
N THR A 4 6.70 2.15 -20.48
CA THR A 4 8.03 1.73 -20.03
C THR A 4 7.95 0.63 -18.97
N LEU A 5 6.99 0.73 -18.03
CA LEU A 5 6.89 -0.22 -16.92
C LEU A 5 6.21 -1.54 -17.35
N ILE A 6 5.26 -1.46 -18.28
CA ILE A 6 4.61 -2.63 -18.90
C ILE A 6 5.63 -3.50 -19.65
N ILE A 7 6.61 -2.86 -20.30
CA ILE A 7 7.69 -3.58 -21.00
C ILE A 7 8.77 -4.03 -20.02
N ALA A 8 9.12 -3.19 -19.04
CA ALA A 8 10.22 -3.47 -18.11
C ALA A 8 10.03 -4.74 -17.29
N VAL A 9 8.80 -5.07 -16.86
CA VAL A 9 8.55 -6.26 -16.01
C VAL A 9 8.79 -7.57 -16.78
N PRO A 10 8.16 -7.82 -17.94
CA PRO A 10 8.49 -8.99 -18.77
C PRO A 10 9.95 -9.03 -19.21
N SER A 11 10.53 -7.89 -19.59
CA SER A 11 11.96 -7.83 -19.97
C SER A 11 12.87 -8.17 -18.80
N ALA A 12 12.54 -7.74 -17.59
CA ALA A 12 13.29 -8.09 -16.38
C ALA A 12 13.20 -9.59 -16.07
N MET A 13 12.04 -10.22 -16.24
CA MET A 13 11.92 -11.67 -16.09
C MET A 13 12.70 -12.42 -17.17
N ALA A 14 12.66 -11.94 -18.42
CA ALA A 14 13.40 -12.55 -19.53
C ALA A 14 14.93 -12.44 -19.34
N LEU A 15 15.41 -11.43 -18.60
CA LEU A 15 16.84 -11.29 -18.28
C LEU A 15 17.39 -12.50 -17.53
N THR A 16 16.54 -13.21 -16.78
CA THR A 16 16.92 -14.41 -16.04
C THR A 16 17.32 -15.56 -16.95
N LEU A 17 16.81 -15.60 -18.20
CA LEU A 17 17.22 -16.57 -19.22
C LEU A 17 18.66 -16.38 -19.68
N LEU A 18 19.25 -15.21 -19.41
CA LEU A 18 20.66 -14.91 -19.74
C LEU A 18 21.61 -15.26 -18.60
N ILE A 19 21.09 -15.69 -17.44
CA ILE A 19 21.89 -16.05 -16.27
C ILE A 19 22.10 -17.58 -16.29
N PRO A 20 23.35 -18.06 -16.45
CA PRO A 20 23.65 -19.49 -16.39
C PRO A 20 23.23 -20.08 -15.04
N ASP A 21 22.63 -21.28 -15.06
CA ASP A 21 22.17 -22.00 -13.87
C ASP A 21 21.25 -21.17 -12.95
N ALA A 22 20.47 -20.26 -13.54
CA ALA A 22 19.56 -19.39 -12.81
C ALA A 22 18.58 -20.21 -11.95
N LYS A 23 18.76 -20.10 -10.63
CA LYS A 23 17.83 -20.61 -9.63
C LYS A 23 17.54 -19.51 -8.62
N PRO A 24 16.32 -19.43 -8.06
CA PRO A 24 15.98 -18.38 -7.11
C PRO A 24 16.98 -18.25 -5.96
N GLY A 25 17.54 -19.38 -5.50
CA GLY A 25 18.53 -19.40 -4.43
C GLY A 25 19.97 -19.10 -4.84
N SER A 26 20.29 -19.07 -6.14
CA SER A 26 21.65 -18.79 -6.62
C SER A 26 22.21 -17.47 -6.04
N PRO A 27 23.52 -17.37 -5.77
CA PRO A 27 24.09 -16.19 -5.07
C PRO A 27 23.72 -14.85 -5.71
N LEU A 28 23.73 -14.79 -7.05
CA LEU A 28 23.36 -13.59 -7.80
C LEU A 28 21.88 -13.23 -7.60
N LEU A 29 20.98 -14.20 -7.77
CA LEU A 29 19.54 -13.96 -7.62
C LEU A 29 19.15 -13.70 -6.16
N GLN A 30 19.87 -14.25 -5.19
CA GLN A 30 19.70 -13.93 -3.77
C GLN A 30 20.10 -12.48 -3.45
N VAL A 31 21.22 -11.97 -4.00
CA VAL A 31 21.61 -10.56 -3.84
C VAL A 31 20.59 -9.64 -4.50
N ILE A 32 20.17 -9.95 -5.72
CA ILE A 32 19.13 -9.19 -6.45
C ILE A 32 17.82 -9.16 -5.64
N ALA A 33 17.38 -10.30 -5.11
CA ALA A 33 16.18 -10.39 -4.28
C ALA A 33 16.31 -9.58 -3.00
N THR A 34 17.48 -9.61 -2.36
CA THR A 34 17.75 -8.85 -1.13
C THR A 34 17.67 -7.35 -1.39
N ILE A 35 18.37 -6.85 -2.41
CA ILE A 35 18.32 -5.41 -2.77
C ILE A 35 16.90 -5.00 -3.18
N GLY A 36 16.22 -5.83 -3.97
CA GLY A 36 14.83 -5.59 -4.37
C GLY A 36 13.88 -5.51 -3.17
N SER A 37 14.04 -6.41 -2.20
CA SER A 37 13.26 -6.43 -0.95
C SER A 37 13.51 -5.20 -0.09
N LEU A 38 14.78 -4.79 0.05
CA LEU A 38 15.16 -3.57 0.78
C LEU A 38 14.55 -2.31 0.14
N CYS A 39 14.41 -2.27 -1.18
CA CYS A 39 13.74 -1.17 -1.86
C CYS A 39 12.28 -1.00 -1.40
N PHE A 40 11.59 -2.09 -1.04
CA PHE A 40 10.22 -2.05 -0.51
C PHE A 40 10.11 -1.56 0.94
N LEU A 41 11.23 -1.33 1.65
CA LEU A 41 11.21 -0.64 2.94
C LEU A 41 10.93 0.86 2.79
N VAL A 42 11.28 1.47 1.65
CA VAL A 42 11.02 2.88 1.35
C VAL A 42 9.51 3.19 1.28
N PRO A 43 8.67 2.46 0.51
CA PRO A 43 7.22 2.70 0.51
C PRO A 43 6.58 2.47 1.89
N TYR A 44 7.10 1.53 2.69
CA TYR A 44 6.67 1.35 4.08
C TYR A 44 7.03 2.57 4.95
N ALA A 45 8.27 3.04 4.90
CA ALA A 45 8.72 4.25 5.60
C ALA A 45 7.92 5.48 5.19
N PHE A 46 7.62 5.64 3.89
CA PHE A 46 6.73 6.68 3.39
C PHE A 46 5.33 6.61 4.01
N SER A 47 4.74 5.41 4.12
CA SER A 47 3.43 5.22 4.77
C SER A 47 3.45 5.65 6.23
N ILE A 48 4.51 5.32 6.98
CA ILE A 48 4.68 5.76 8.38
C ILE A 48 4.82 7.29 8.43
N LYS A 49 5.76 7.87 7.67
CA LYS A 49 6.04 9.31 7.66
C LYS A 49 4.81 10.13 7.30
N LYS A 50 4.02 9.67 6.31
CA LYS A 50 2.75 10.27 5.92
C LYS A 50 1.72 10.24 7.06
N ARG A 51 1.70 9.17 7.86
CA ARG A 51 0.79 9.01 9.02
C ARG A 51 1.32 9.64 10.30
N CYS A 52 2.55 10.13 10.33
CA CYS A 52 3.14 10.85 11.47
C CYS A 52 3.11 12.38 11.30
N GLY A 53 2.42 12.92 10.29
CA GLY A 53 2.20 14.36 10.13
C GLY A 53 3.37 15.14 9.50
N MET A 54 4.32 14.47 8.85
CA MET A 54 5.47 15.13 8.22
C MET A 54 5.14 15.72 6.82
N ALA A 55 4.13 16.59 6.74
CA ALA A 55 3.56 17.08 5.49
C ALA A 55 4.58 17.78 4.56
N SER A 56 5.52 18.54 5.11
CA SER A 56 6.49 19.35 4.34
C SER A 56 7.49 18.52 3.51
N GLN A 57 7.75 17.26 3.88
CA GLN A 57 8.68 16.39 3.16
C GLN A 57 7.98 15.46 2.16
N MET A 58 6.64 15.48 2.10
CA MET A 58 5.86 14.49 1.35
C MET A 58 6.17 14.41 -0.15
N PRO A 59 6.47 15.50 -0.88
CA PRO A 59 6.86 15.39 -2.29
C PRO A 59 8.12 14.54 -2.50
N ARG A 60 9.15 14.73 -1.66
CA ARG A 60 10.41 13.97 -1.74
C ARG A 60 10.19 12.49 -1.42
N TRP A 61 9.46 12.21 -0.33
CA TRP A 61 9.15 10.83 0.05
C TRP A 61 8.26 10.12 -0.97
N PHE A 62 7.37 10.85 -1.65
CA PHE A 62 6.57 10.30 -2.73
C PHE A 62 7.42 9.92 -3.94
N SER A 63 8.37 10.76 -4.36
CA SER A 63 9.31 10.41 -5.43
C SER A 63 10.17 9.21 -5.05
N ALA A 64 10.71 9.18 -3.82
CA ALA A 64 11.47 8.04 -3.31
C ALA A 64 10.64 6.75 -3.30
N HIS A 65 9.38 6.82 -2.85
CA HIS A 65 8.43 5.70 -2.91
C HIS A 65 8.28 5.15 -4.33
N VAL A 66 8.12 6.01 -5.34
CA VAL A 66 7.96 5.58 -6.74
C VAL A 66 9.22 4.93 -7.29
N ILE A 67 10.37 5.59 -7.11
CA ILE A 67 11.65 5.10 -7.62
C ILE A 67 11.99 3.76 -6.98
N ALA A 68 11.92 3.67 -5.66
CA ALA A 68 12.25 2.46 -4.92
C ALA A 68 11.29 1.31 -5.24
N THR A 69 9.97 1.58 -5.34
CA THR A 69 9.01 0.52 -5.72
C THR A 69 9.22 0.03 -7.15
N THR A 70 9.58 0.93 -8.07
CA THR A 70 9.86 0.55 -9.47
C THR A 70 11.13 -0.28 -9.57
N LEU A 71 12.22 0.17 -8.94
CA LEU A 71 13.48 -0.56 -8.90
C LEU A 71 13.32 -1.91 -8.19
N GLY A 72 12.64 -1.93 -7.04
CA GLY A 72 12.35 -3.15 -6.30
C GLY A 72 11.55 -4.15 -7.14
N LEU A 73 10.52 -3.69 -7.86
CA LEU A 73 9.74 -4.56 -8.73
C LEU A 73 10.59 -5.15 -9.88
N VAL A 74 11.45 -4.35 -10.51
CA VAL A 74 12.36 -4.84 -11.56
C VAL A 74 13.29 -5.92 -11.02
N LEU A 75 13.96 -5.66 -9.90
CA LEU A 75 14.89 -6.61 -9.28
C LEU A 75 14.18 -7.90 -8.85
N ILE A 76 13.04 -7.80 -8.17
CA ILE A 76 12.26 -8.99 -7.79
C ILE A 76 11.76 -9.74 -9.03
N SER A 77 11.41 -9.06 -10.12
CA SER A 77 10.98 -9.74 -11.36
C SER A 77 12.11 -10.56 -11.98
N ILE A 78 13.37 -10.12 -11.92
CA ILE A 78 14.53 -10.93 -12.32
C ILE A 78 14.63 -12.18 -11.43
N HIS A 79 14.55 -12.02 -10.11
CA HIS A 79 14.61 -13.16 -9.18
C HIS A 79 13.47 -14.17 -9.41
N VAL A 80 12.24 -13.67 -9.56
CA VAL A 80 11.04 -14.49 -9.79
C VAL A 80 11.08 -15.20 -11.15
N GLY A 81 11.75 -14.63 -12.15
CA GLY A 81 11.92 -15.25 -13.47
C GLY A 81 12.61 -16.63 -13.45
N ALA A 82 13.32 -16.98 -12.37
CA ALA A 82 13.93 -18.30 -12.18
C ALA A 82 13.04 -19.28 -11.39
N GLY A 83 11.90 -18.84 -10.88
CA GLY A 83 11.03 -19.62 -9.99
C GLY A 83 9.66 -19.93 -10.59
N ASP A 84 8.84 -20.64 -9.81
CA ASP A 84 7.45 -20.91 -10.17
C ASP A 84 6.54 -19.74 -9.78
N LEU A 85 5.86 -19.15 -10.77
CA LEU A 85 4.90 -18.06 -10.57
C LEU A 85 3.60 -18.48 -9.87
N LEU A 86 3.26 -19.78 -9.92
CA LEU A 86 2.05 -20.31 -9.28
C LEU A 86 2.27 -20.69 -7.81
N SER A 87 3.49 -20.48 -7.31
CA SER A 87 3.86 -20.68 -5.91
C SER A 87 3.40 -19.51 -5.01
N PRO A 88 3.34 -19.69 -3.68
CA PRO A 88 3.03 -18.60 -2.75
C PRO A 88 3.92 -17.34 -2.89
N PRO A 89 5.25 -17.45 -3.13
CA PRO A 89 6.09 -16.29 -3.50
C PRO A 89 5.64 -15.58 -4.79
N GLY A 90 5.17 -16.32 -5.79
CA GLY A 90 4.60 -15.74 -7.01
C GLY A 90 3.37 -14.86 -6.75
N ALA A 91 2.55 -15.22 -5.76
CA ALA A 91 1.44 -14.38 -5.31
C ALA A 91 1.92 -13.05 -4.69
N ALA A 92 3.04 -13.04 -3.95
CA ALA A 92 3.64 -11.81 -3.42
C ALA A 92 4.09 -10.88 -4.55
N TRP A 93 4.71 -11.43 -5.59
CA TRP A 93 5.07 -10.67 -6.79
C TRP A 93 3.84 -10.11 -7.53
N ALA A 94 2.78 -10.91 -7.68
CA ALA A 94 1.54 -10.46 -8.30
C ALA A 94 0.90 -9.29 -7.54
N LEU A 95 0.96 -9.30 -6.20
CA LEU A 95 0.53 -8.16 -5.37
C LEU A 95 1.37 -6.90 -5.64
N ALA A 96 2.70 -7.04 -5.79
CA ALA A 96 3.57 -5.92 -6.13
C ALA A 96 3.24 -5.33 -7.52
N VAL A 97 3.03 -6.18 -8.53
CA VAL A 97 2.60 -5.76 -9.86
C VAL A 97 1.25 -5.03 -9.79
N ALA A 98 0.27 -5.60 -9.07
CA ALA A 98 -1.05 -5.00 -8.89
C ALA A 98 -0.94 -3.60 -8.25
N LEU A 99 -0.08 -3.42 -7.24
CA LEU A 99 0.15 -2.12 -6.60
C LEU A 99 0.73 -1.08 -7.57
N VAL A 100 1.67 -1.47 -8.42
CA VAL A 100 2.26 -0.56 -9.40
C VAL A 100 1.28 -0.22 -10.52
N VAL A 101 0.56 -1.22 -11.05
CA VAL A 101 -0.51 -1.00 -12.05
C VAL A 101 -1.56 -0.06 -11.48
N GLN A 102 -1.98 -0.29 -10.24
CA GLN A 102 -2.91 0.59 -9.54
C GLN A 102 -2.34 2.02 -9.43
N GLY A 103 -1.09 2.18 -9.01
CA GLY A 103 -0.43 3.48 -8.91
C GLY A 103 -0.37 4.24 -10.24
N LEU A 104 -0.03 3.54 -11.33
CA LEU A 104 0.02 4.09 -12.68
C LEU A 104 -1.37 4.51 -13.16
N PHE A 105 -2.35 3.61 -13.07
CA PHE A 105 -3.73 3.86 -13.49
C PHE A 105 -4.32 5.10 -12.81
N THR A 106 -4.05 5.25 -11.50
CA THR A 106 -4.50 6.42 -10.74
C THR A 106 -4.01 7.72 -11.36
N ARG A 107 -2.73 7.77 -11.74
CA ARG A 107 -2.07 9.00 -12.18
C ARG A 107 -2.40 9.37 -13.62
N THR A 108 -2.59 8.37 -14.48
CA THR A 108 -2.84 8.62 -15.90
C THR A 108 -4.31 8.72 -16.24
N GLN A 109 -5.16 7.87 -15.65
CA GLN A 109 -6.57 7.73 -16.05
C GLN A 109 -7.52 8.37 -15.03
N MET A 110 -7.28 8.17 -13.73
CA MET A 110 -8.25 8.62 -12.72
C MET A 110 -8.12 10.10 -12.35
N THR A 111 -7.04 10.78 -12.71
CA THR A 111 -6.85 12.21 -12.38
C THR A 111 -8.02 13.07 -12.87
N ARG A 112 -8.54 12.80 -14.08
CA ARG A 112 -9.71 13.51 -14.63
C ARG A 112 -10.99 13.20 -13.87
N GLN A 113 -11.20 11.95 -13.47
CA GLN A 113 -12.38 11.52 -12.70
C GLN A 113 -12.37 12.12 -11.30
N PHE A 114 -11.22 12.15 -10.62
CA PHE A 114 -11.06 12.82 -9.33
C PHE A 114 -11.35 14.32 -9.46
N SER A 115 -10.76 14.99 -10.45
CA SER A 115 -11.04 16.41 -10.70
C SER A 115 -12.51 16.68 -10.99
N ALA A 116 -13.18 15.82 -11.78
CA ALA A 116 -14.60 15.94 -12.08
C ALA A 116 -15.46 15.84 -10.81
N VAL A 117 -15.18 14.91 -9.89
CA VAL A 117 -15.92 14.77 -8.62
C VAL A 117 -15.84 16.03 -7.74
N PHE A 118 -14.75 16.79 -7.84
CA PHE A 118 -14.60 18.07 -7.13
C PHE A 118 -15.20 19.25 -7.90
N ALA A 119 -15.09 19.26 -9.23
CA ALA A 119 -15.53 20.38 -10.07
C ALA A 119 -17.05 20.35 -10.39
N SER A 120 -17.66 19.19 -10.52
CA SER A 120 -19.01 19.04 -11.06
C SER A 120 -20.12 18.99 -10.00
N ARG A 121 -20.04 19.78 -8.92
CA ARG A 121 -21.10 19.80 -7.90
C ARG A 121 -21.95 21.08 -7.88
N PRO A 122 -22.81 21.32 -8.88
CA PRO A 122 -23.89 22.31 -8.77
C PRO A 122 -24.79 22.07 -7.54
N GLN A 123 -25.02 20.79 -7.18
CA GLN A 123 -25.81 20.40 -6.00
C GLN A 123 -25.15 20.72 -4.65
N SER A 124 -23.84 21.05 -4.61
CA SER A 124 -23.23 21.57 -3.37
C SER A 124 -23.79 22.94 -2.97
N PHE A 125 -24.49 23.63 -3.88
CA PHE A 125 -25.14 24.91 -3.63
C PHE A 125 -26.66 24.80 -3.42
N ALA A 126 -27.24 23.59 -3.53
CA ALA A 126 -28.63 23.36 -3.19
C ALA A 126 -28.81 23.33 -1.66
N PRO A 127 -29.93 23.81 -1.11
CA PRO A 127 -30.22 23.71 0.32
C PRO A 127 -30.12 22.24 0.76
N PRO A 128 -29.34 21.91 1.79
CA PRO A 128 -29.27 20.55 2.29
C PRO A 128 -30.63 20.14 2.86
N ASP A 129 -30.98 18.86 2.69
CA ASP A 129 -32.14 18.25 3.33
C ASP A 129 -32.06 18.50 4.86
N PRO A 130 -33.08 19.14 5.48
CA PRO A 130 -33.09 19.47 6.90
C PRO A 130 -32.85 18.25 7.80
N ASP A 131 -33.39 17.08 7.43
CA ASP A 131 -33.24 15.86 8.23
C ASP A 131 -31.79 15.35 8.18
N ILE A 132 -31.16 15.44 7.01
CA ILE A 132 -29.73 15.10 6.86
C ILE A 132 -28.87 16.10 7.63
N GLN A 133 -29.20 17.38 7.61
CA GLN A 133 -28.47 18.42 8.34
C GLN A 133 -28.49 18.17 9.84
N VAL A 134 -29.65 17.80 10.41
CA VAL A 134 -29.77 17.43 11.83
C VAL A 134 -28.91 16.21 12.15
N ARG A 135 -28.95 15.16 11.32
CA ARG A 135 -28.15 13.94 11.52
C ARG A 135 -26.65 14.20 11.46
N ILE A 136 -26.19 15.02 10.50
CA ILE A 136 -24.80 15.46 10.41
C ILE A 136 -24.41 16.27 11.65
N GLY A 137 -25.26 17.20 12.10
CA GLY A 137 -25.02 18.00 13.30
C GLY A 137 -24.81 17.15 14.56
N VAL A 138 -25.57 16.07 14.74
CA VAL A 138 -25.35 15.10 15.83
C VAL A 138 -23.96 14.44 15.72
N ILE A 139 -23.56 14.04 14.52
CA ILE A 139 -22.25 13.40 14.28
C ILE A 139 -21.11 14.39 14.55
N ILE A 140 -21.23 15.65 14.10
CA ILE A 140 -20.24 16.71 14.36
C ILE A 140 -20.06 16.91 15.86
N LYS A 141 -21.15 17.06 16.63
CA LYS A 141 -21.07 17.20 18.10
C LYS A 141 -20.38 16.01 18.78
N GLN A 142 -20.62 14.79 18.29
CA GLN A 142 -19.95 13.59 18.81
C GLN A 142 -18.46 13.58 18.46
N LYS A 143 -18.09 13.97 17.23
CA LYS A 143 -16.69 14.11 16.80
C LYS A 143 -15.96 15.16 17.63
N GLU A 144 -16.54 16.33 17.85
CA GLU A 144 -15.97 17.39 18.69
C GLU A 144 -15.72 16.93 20.13
N LYS A 145 -16.65 16.17 20.72
CA LYS A 145 -16.48 15.60 22.06
C LYS A 145 -15.27 14.67 22.14
N ILE A 146 -15.10 13.80 21.13
CA ILE A 146 -13.94 12.89 21.07
C ILE A 146 -12.66 13.68 20.76
N LEU A 147 -12.74 14.71 19.90
CA LEU A 147 -11.62 15.52 19.47
C LEU A 147 -10.98 16.26 20.65
N LYS A 148 -11.77 16.80 21.57
CA LYS A 148 -11.27 17.44 22.80
C LYS A 148 -10.32 16.55 23.61
N THR A 149 -10.51 15.23 23.55
CA THR A 149 -9.64 14.25 24.21
C THR A 149 -8.48 13.79 23.31
N LEU A 150 -8.70 13.66 22.00
CA LEU A 150 -7.67 13.23 21.06
C LEU A 150 -6.61 14.31 20.79
N ASP A 151 -7.07 15.53 20.57
CA ASP A 151 -6.24 16.70 20.26
C ASP A 151 -7.07 17.98 20.52
N SER A 152 -6.83 18.63 21.67
CA SER A 152 -7.60 19.80 22.09
C SER A 152 -7.36 21.05 21.26
N THR A 153 -6.30 21.10 20.46
CA THR A 153 -5.98 22.25 19.59
C THR A 153 -6.44 22.04 18.15
N ALA A 154 -6.90 20.84 17.81
CA ALA A 154 -7.38 20.53 16.47
C ALA A 154 -8.80 21.04 16.23
N SER A 155 -9.05 21.48 15.00
CA SER A 155 -10.39 21.80 14.50
C SER A 155 -11.01 20.60 13.80
N GLU A 156 -12.27 20.32 14.12
CA GLU A 156 -13.06 19.21 13.56
C GLU A 156 -13.01 19.20 12.02
N ALA A 157 -13.17 20.37 11.41
CA ALA A 157 -13.27 20.52 9.95
C ALA A 157 -12.01 20.06 9.18
N VAL A 158 -10.84 20.02 9.84
CA VAL A 158 -9.56 19.69 9.20
C VAL A 158 -8.84 18.52 9.87
N PHE A 159 -9.36 18.03 10.99
CA PHE A 159 -8.73 16.96 11.73
C PHE A 159 -8.84 15.65 10.97
N SER A 160 -7.71 14.95 10.89
CA SER A 160 -7.69 13.55 10.46
C SER A 160 -6.89 12.73 11.47
N PRO A 161 -7.44 11.61 11.95
CA PRO A 161 -6.69 10.78 12.87
C PRO A 161 -5.42 10.23 12.22
N ASN A 162 -4.31 10.30 12.95
CA ASN A 162 -2.99 9.90 12.49
C ASN A 162 -2.47 8.72 13.34
N LEU A 163 -1.28 8.19 13.01
CA LEU A 163 -0.75 7.02 13.73
C LEU A 163 -0.48 7.33 15.21
N ARG A 164 -0.04 8.55 15.53
CA ARG A 164 0.21 8.99 16.91
C ARG A 164 -1.07 8.97 17.75
N HIS A 165 -2.20 9.41 17.18
CA HIS A 165 -3.50 9.34 17.84
C HIS A 165 -3.93 7.89 18.08
N PHE A 166 -3.72 7.01 17.09
CA PHE A 166 -4.06 5.59 17.21
C PHE A 166 -3.25 4.88 18.30
N ILE A 167 -1.94 5.16 18.38
CA ILE A 167 -1.07 4.55 19.41
C ILE A 167 -1.47 5.01 20.82
N ARG A 168 -1.79 6.30 21.00
CA ARG A 168 -2.13 6.85 22.32
C ARG A 168 -3.56 6.53 22.76
N HIS A 169 -4.51 6.59 21.83
CA HIS A 169 -5.94 6.44 22.10
C HIS A 169 -6.61 5.60 21.00
N PRO A 170 -6.33 4.28 20.93
CA PRO A 170 -6.77 3.43 19.82
C PRO A 170 -8.30 3.40 19.68
N LEU A 171 -9.01 3.23 20.81
CA LEU A 171 -10.48 3.15 20.82
C LEU A 171 -11.13 4.48 20.43
N LEU A 172 -10.64 5.62 20.94
CA LEU A 172 -11.17 6.94 20.59
C LEU A 172 -10.90 7.27 19.12
N THR A 173 -9.70 6.96 18.64
CA THR A 173 -9.31 7.11 17.23
C THR A 173 -10.23 6.31 16.31
N LEU A 174 -10.51 5.04 16.67
CA LEU A 174 -11.43 4.19 15.92
C LEU A 174 -12.86 4.75 15.93
N ARG A 175 -13.38 5.16 17.10
CA ARG A 175 -14.72 5.76 17.22
C ARG A 175 -14.84 7.02 16.38
N TYR A 176 -13.84 7.91 16.42
CA TYR A 176 -13.80 9.10 15.57
C TYR A 176 -13.82 8.72 14.08
N ALA A 177 -12.99 7.75 13.67
CA ALA A 177 -12.94 7.30 12.27
C ALA A 177 -14.26 6.68 11.79
N LEU A 178 -14.97 5.95 12.65
CA LEU A 178 -16.30 5.42 12.34
C LEU A 178 -17.34 6.53 12.16
N LEU A 179 -17.31 7.56 13.01
CA LEU A 179 -18.18 8.73 12.89
C LEU A 179 -17.91 9.53 11.61
N ALA A 180 -16.64 9.79 11.29
CA ALA A 180 -16.25 10.41 10.03
C ALA A 180 -16.68 9.57 8.81
N GLY A 181 -16.66 8.24 8.94
CA GLY A 181 -17.19 7.33 7.92
C GLY A 181 -18.71 7.47 7.71
N ARG A 182 -19.49 7.62 8.79
CA ARG A 182 -20.94 7.85 8.74
C ARG A 182 -21.28 9.21 8.15
N GLU A 183 -20.58 10.27 8.56
CA GLU A 183 -20.73 11.60 7.97
C GLU A 183 -20.44 11.56 6.46
N ALA A 184 -19.33 10.95 6.05
CA ALA A 184 -18.98 10.84 4.64
C ALA A 184 -20.06 10.10 3.83
N HIS A 185 -20.80 9.18 4.46
CA HIS A 185 -21.95 8.54 3.82
C HIS A 185 -23.10 9.53 3.57
N TYR A 186 -23.46 10.34 4.57
CA TYR A 186 -24.49 11.40 4.43
C TYR A 186 -24.10 12.48 3.43
N VAL A 187 -22.81 12.84 3.36
CA VAL A 187 -22.26 13.80 2.38
C VAL A 187 -22.13 13.19 0.97
N GLY A 188 -22.54 11.92 0.78
CA GLY A 188 -22.65 11.31 -0.53
C GLY A 188 -21.33 10.78 -1.10
N ARG A 189 -20.41 10.29 -0.25
CA ARG A 189 -19.16 9.64 -0.72
C ARG A 189 -19.40 8.53 -1.76
N HIS A 190 -20.53 7.84 -1.67
CA HIS A 190 -20.93 6.79 -2.63
C HIS A 190 -21.26 7.36 -4.02
N LYS A 191 -21.66 8.63 -4.12
CA LYS A 191 -21.98 9.31 -5.39
C LYS A 191 -20.74 9.58 -6.24
N ALA A 192 -19.54 9.48 -5.68
CA ALA A 192 -18.28 9.61 -6.41
C ALA A 192 -17.89 8.35 -7.22
N GLY A 193 -18.70 7.29 -7.15
CA GLY A 193 -18.44 6.00 -7.79
C GLY A 193 -17.65 5.03 -6.88
N LEU A 194 -17.97 3.73 -6.98
CA LEU A 194 -17.34 2.68 -6.16
C LEU A 194 -15.82 2.65 -6.35
N LEU A 195 -15.35 2.84 -7.58
CA LEU A 195 -13.93 2.84 -7.92
C LEU A 195 -13.18 3.88 -7.07
N VAL A 196 -13.60 5.15 -7.13
CA VAL A 196 -13.01 6.27 -6.37
C VAL A 196 -13.14 6.05 -4.85
N ALA A 197 -14.30 5.56 -4.39
CA ALA A 197 -14.58 5.41 -2.97
C ALA A 197 -13.69 4.36 -2.28
N PHE A 198 -13.36 3.28 -2.99
CA PHE A 198 -12.59 2.14 -2.48
C PHE A 198 -11.12 2.13 -2.92
N TRP A 199 -10.73 2.90 -3.94
CA TRP A 199 -9.37 2.87 -4.51
C TRP A 199 -8.25 2.98 -3.47
N ARG A 200 -8.36 3.94 -2.55
CA ARG A 200 -7.36 4.10 -1.48
C ARG A 200 -7.35 2.89 -0.54
N ARG A 201 -8.53 2.35 -0.21
CA ARG A 201 -8.65 1.21 0.70
C ARG A 201 -8.05 -0.05 0.08
N THR A 202 -8.34 -0.30 -1.20
CA THR A 202 -7.76 -1.43 -1.94
C THR A 202 -6.25 -1.31 -2.04
N HIS A 203 -5.71 -0.11 -2.33
CA HIS A 203 -4.25 0.10 -2.36
C HIS A 203 -3.59 -0.22 -1.02
N VAL A 204 -4.18 0.26 0.08
CA VAL A 204 -3.65 0.01 1.43
C VAL A 204 -3.77 -1.47 1.81
N ALA A 205 -4.86 -2.13 1.43
CA ALA A 205 -5.05 -3.56 1.67
C ALA A 205 -4.03 -4.41 0.90
N LEU A 206 -3.86 -4.14 -0.40
CA LEU A 206 -2.86 -4.81 -1.25
C LEU A 206 -1.44 -4.57 -0.71
N ALA A 207 -1.12 -3.34 -0.28
CA ALA A 207 0.19 -3.03 0.28
C ALA A 207 0.46 -3.76 1.59
N LEU A 208 -0.57 -3.94 2.44
CA LEU A 208 -0.46 -4.72 3.66
C LEU A 208 -0.27 -6.21 3.37
N LEU A 209 -1.08 -6.77 2.47
CA LEU A 209 -0.96 -8.17 2.06
C LEU A 209 0.41 -8.44 1.44
N PHE A 210 0.90 -7.54 0.57
CA PHE A 210 2.24 -7.64 -0.01
C PHE A 210 3.32 -7.64 1.07
N LEU A 211 3.25 -6.72 2.04
CA LEU A 211 4.23 -6.64 3.12
C LEU A 211 4.23 -7.92 3.96
N ILE A 212 3.06 -8.43 4.32
CA ILE A 212 2.93 -9.69 5.07
C ILE A 212 3.53 -10.84 4.26
N ALA A 213 3.19 -10.95 2.97
CA ALA A 213 3.69 -12.00 2.09
C ALA A 213 5.22 -11.93 1.93
N LEU A 214 5.79 -10.73 1.77
CA LEU A 214 7.23 -10.52 1.67
C LEU A 214 7.95 -10.92 2.97
N VAL A 215 7.46 -10.47 4.12
CA VAL A 215 8.04 -10.84 5.42
C VAL A 215 7.94 -12.34 5.67
N ALA A 216 6.77 -12.94 5.40
CA ALA A 216 6.57 -14.38 5.52
C ALA A 216 7.52 -15.15 4.61
N HIS A 217 7.68 -14.72 3.35
CA HIS A 217 8.62 -15.34 2.41
C HIS A 217 10.06 -15.30 2.96
N VAL A 218 10.54 -14.13 3.40
CA VAL A 218 11.89 -13.98 3.99
C VAL A 218 12.08 -14.88 5.21
N ILE A 219 11.09 -14.94 6.11
CA ILE A 219 11.16 -15.81 7.29
C ILE A 219 11.22 -17.28 6.88
N ILE A 220 10.36 -17.70 5.95
CA ILE A 220 10.30 -19.10 5.49
C ILE A 220 11.63 -19.51 4.85
N VAL A 221 12.16 -18.72 3.92
CA VAL A 221 13.41 -19.10 3.23
C VAL A 221 14.63 -19.06 4.17
N LEU A 222 14.66 -18.16 5.16
CA LEU A 222 15.80 -18.06 6.07
C LEU A 222 15.78 -19.09 7.20
N PHE A 223 14.61 -19.36 7.78
CA PHE A 223 14.50 -20.17 9.00
C PHE A 223 13.88 -21.56 8.77
N PHE A 224 13.09 -21.71 7.70
CA PHE A 224 12.38 -22.94 7.36
C PHE A 224 12.84 -23.45 5.99
N ALA A 225 14.15 -23.39 5.74
CA ALA A 225 14.73 -23.67 4.42
C ALA A 225 14.42 -25.09 3.92
N GLY A 226 14.41 -26.11 4.79
CA GLY A 226 13.99 -27.46 4.43
C GLY A 226 12.54 -27.52 3.93
N TYR A 227 11.61 -26.86 4.63
CA TYR A 227 10.22 -26.75 4.17
C TYR A 227 10.11 -26.00 2.83
N ALA A 228 10.89 -24.92 2.66
CA ALA A 228 10.88 -24.14 1.42
C ALA A 228 11.51 -24.90 0.23
N ALA A 229 12.52 -25.73 0.47
CA ALA A 229 13.15 -26.57 -0.55
C ALA A 229 12.33 -27.81 -0.90
N GLY A 230 11.43 -28.24 0.01
CA GLY A 230 10.74 -29.52 -0.11
C GLY A 230 11.75 -30.66 -0.11
N ASP A 231 11.72 -31.49 -1.15
CA ASP A 231 12.68 -32.58 -1.35
C ASP A 231 13.95 -32.14 -2.11
N GLY A 232 14.04 -30.87 -2.51
CA GLY A 232 15.14 -30.33 -3.29
C GLY A 232 16.36 -29.92 -2.46
N PRO A 233 17.54 -29.71 -3.09
CA PRO A 233 18.68 -29.14 -2.42
C PRO A 233 18.41 -27.67 -2.05
N ILE A 234 18.87 -27.26 -0.86
CA ILE A 234 18.84 -25.86 -0.44
C ILE A 234 20.04 -25.14 -1.08
N ASP A 235 19.78 -24.27 -2.06
CA ASP A 235 20.81 -23.58 -2.84
C ASP A 235 21.01 -22.11 -2.44
N TRP A 236 20.31 -21.63 -1.40
CA TRP A 236 20.45 -20.29 -0.84
C TRP A 236 21.07 -20.28 0.56
N TRP A 237 21.62 -19.12 0.94
CA TRP A 237 22.03 -18.88 2.32
C TRP A 237 20.82 -18.85 3.26
N HIS A 238 20.90 -19.62 4.34
CA HIS A 238 19.86 -19.76 5.37
C HIS A 238 20.49 -19.98 6.75
N ILE A 239 19.67 -19.91 7.81
CA ILE A 239 20.10 -20.09 9.20
C ILE A 239 19.90 -21.56 9.59
N THR A 240 21.00 -22.28 9.79
CA THR A 240 21.07 -23.75 9.93
C THR A 240 20.53 -24.32 11.25
N ALA A 241 20.14 -23.47 12.22
CA ALA A 241 19.76 -23.91 13.57
C ALA A 241 18.27 -24.28 13.75
N LEU A 242 17.40 -23.96 12.79
CA LEU A 242 15.93 -23.98 12.99
C LEU A 242 15.14 -24.85 12.00
N GLY A 243 15.80 -25.55 11.07
CA GLY A 243 15.09 -26.36 10.07
C GLY A 243 15.94 -27.47 9.46
N ARG A 244 15.89 -28.64 10.10
CA ARG A 244 15.94 -29.94 9.41
C ARG A 244 14.55 -30.54 9.46
#